data_AF-A0A377TYK6-F1
#
_entry.id   AF-A0A377TYK6-F1
#
_cell.length_a   1.000
_cell.length_b   1.000
_cell.length_c   1.000
_cell.angle_alpha   90.00
_cell.angle_beta   90.00
_cell.angle_gamma   90.00
#
_symmetry.space_group_name_H-M   'P 1'
#
loop_
_entity.id
_entity.type
_entity.pdbx_description
1 polymer ?
#
loop_
_entity_poly.entity_id
_entity_poly.type
_entity_poly.pdbx_seq_one_letter_code
_entity_poly.pdbx_strand_id
1 'polypeptide(L)'
;MDINHLISQYGYAALIVGSMAEGETITLLGGVAAHQGLLKFPLVVIAVALGGMIGDQLLYLVGRRFGDASCAVSPVRKRGSVKRSV
;
A
#
# COMPACT_ATOMS: atom_id res chain seq x y z
N MET A 1 -20.21 2.29 -27.76
CA MET A 1 -19.77 2.48 -26.36
C MET A 1 -19.93 1.15 -25.65
N ASP A 2 -18.83 0.41 -25.49
CA ASP A 2 -18.84 -0.94 -24.97
C ASP A 2 -18.97 -0.97 -23.44
N ILE A 3 -20.01 -1.63 -22.94
CA ILE A 3 -20.25 -1.87 -21.51
C ILE A 3 -19.04 -2.57 -20.85
N ASN A 4 -18.35 -3.44 -21.60
CA ASN A 4 -17.10 -4.08 -21.18
C ASN A 4 -15.99 -3.08 -20.81
N HIS A 5 -15.93 -1.93 -21.50
CA HIS A 5 -14.91 -0.92 -21.24
C HIS A 5 -15.18 -0.19 -19.93
N LEU A 6 -16.46 0.10 -19.61
CA LEU A 6 -16.82 0.70 -18.33
C LEU A 6 -16.50 -0.27 -17.18
N ILE A 7 -16.87 -1.54 -17.31
CA ILE A 7 -16.63 -2.55 -16.26
C ILE A 7 -15.12 -2.77 -16.05
N SER A 8 -14.34 -2.85 -17.14
CA SER A 8 -12.88 -2.91 -17.04
C SER A 8 -12.31 -1.69 -16.32
N GLN A 9 -12.74 -0.49 -16.68
CA GLN A 9 -12.17 0.75 -16.14
C GLN A 9 -12.47 0.95 -14.64
N TYR A 10 -13.69 0.62 -14.19
CA TYR A 10 -14.02 0.64 -12.77
C TYR A 10 -13.39 -0.51 -11.97
N GLY A 11 -13.25 -1.70 -12.58
CA GLY A 11 -12.57 -2.85 -11.97
C GLY A 11 -11.09 -2.60 -11.72
N TYR A 12 -10.37 -2.02 -12.69
CA TYR A 12 -8.96 -1.65 -12.52
C TYR A 12 -8.78 -0.53 -11.48
N ALA A 13 -9.67 0.46 -11.45
CA ALA A 13 -9.60 1.54 -10.46
C ALA A 13 -9.78 1.03 -9.03
N ALA A 14 -10.73 0.10 -8.81
CA ALA A 14 -10.93 -0.54 -7.52
C ALA A 14 -9.73 -1.37 -7.07
N LEU A 15 -9.04 -2.05 -8.00
CA LEU A 15 -7.81 -2.79 -7.71
C LEU A 15 -6.66 -1.87 -7.29
N ILE A 16 -6.50 -0.74 -7.98
CA ILE A 16 -5.45 0.22 -7.66
C ILE A 16 -5.69 0.82 -6.27
N VAL A 17 -6.88 1.37 -6.03
CA VAL A 17 -7.24 1.99 -4.74
C VAL A 17 -7.24 0.97 -3.61
N GLY A 18 -7.72 -0.25 -3.88
CA GLY A 18 -7.68 -1.34 -2.91
C GLY A 18 -6.27 -1.75 -2.55
N SER A 19 -5.37 -1.90 -3.53
CA SER A 19 -3.99 -2.34 -3.28
C SER A 19 -3.20 -1.36 -2.41
N MET A 20 -3.62 -0.08 -2.42
CA MET A 20 -3.12 0.97 -1.54
C MET A 20 -3.50 0.76 -0.07
N ALA A 21 -4.65 0.14 0.21
CA ALA A 21 -5.13 -0.13 1.56
C ALA A 21 -4.66 -1.51 2.06
N GLU A 22 -4.89 -2.55 1.27
CA GLU A 22 -4.48 -3.92 1.56
C GLU A 22 -3.97 -4.61 0.29
N GLY A 23 -2.66 -4.69 0.14
CA GLY A 23 -2.02 -5.26 -1.04
C GLY A 23 -2.32 -6.75 -1.25
N GLU A 24 -2.24 -7.56 -0.19
CA GLU A 24 -2.43 -9.02 -0.26
C GLU A 24 -3.88 -9.40 -0.60
N THR A 25 -4.85 -8.85 0.13
CA THR A 25 -6.29 -9.11 -0.07
C THR A 25 -6.76 -8.71 -1.46
N ILE A 26 -6.29 -7.56 -1.95
CA ILE A 26 -6.73 -7.03 -3.25
C ILE A 26 -6.04 -7.73 -4.42
N THR A 27 -4.82 -8.25 -4.22
CA THR A 27 -4.17 -9.14 -5.19
C THR A 27 -4.98 -10.43 -5.37
N LEU A 28 -5.46 -11.03 -4.27
CA LEU A 28 -6.33 -12.21 -4.30
C LEU A 28 -7.67 -11.91 -4.99
N LEU A 29 -8.34 -10.81 -4.61
CA LEU A 29 -9.60 -10.39 -5.24
C LEU A 29 -9.44 -10.08 -6.73
N GLY A 30 -8.33 -9.47 -7.14
CA GLY A 30 -7.97 -9.25 -8.54
C GLY A 30 -7.80 -10.55 -9.31
N GLY A 31 -7.10 -11.53 -8.74
CA GLY A 31 -6.95 -12.86 -9.33
C GLY A 31 -8.30 -13.55 -9.54
N VAL A 32 -9.21 -13.45 -8.57
CA VAL A 32 -10.57 -14.00 -8.66
C VAL A 32 -11.39 -13.25 -9.72
N ALA A 33 -11.31 -11.93 -9.80
CA ALA A 33 -12.00 -11.13 -10.81
C ALA A 33 -11.49 -11.41 -12.23
N ALA A 34 -10.18 -11.63 -12.41
CA ALA A 34 -9.60 -12.06 -13.67
C ALA A 34 -10.08 -13.46 -14.07
N HIS A 35 -10.20 -14.37 -13.10
CA HIS A 35 -10.71 -15.72 -13.32
C HIS A 35 -12.18 -15.76 -13.76
N GLN A 36 -12.98 -14.75 -13.39
CA GLN A 36 -14.37 -14.62 -13.86
C GLN A 36 -14.51 -14.17 -15.33
N GLY A 37 -13.40 -13.97 -16.07
CA GLY A 37 -13.41 -13.65 -17.50
C GLY A 37 -13.80 -12.20 -17.81
N LEU A 38 -13.96 -11.36 -16.79
CA LEU A 38 -14.34 -9.95 -16.91
C LEU A 38 -13.16 -9.04 -17.27
N LEU A 39 -11.92 -9.42 -16.93
CA LEU A 39 -10.70 -8.65 -17.16
C LEU A 39 -9.55 -9.55 -17.60
N LYS A 40 -8.64 -9.03 -18.43
CA LYS A 40 -7.46 -9.79 -18.88
C LYS A 40 -6.48 -9.97 -17.71
N PHE A 41 -6.19 -11.21 -17.37
CA PHE A 41 -5.24 -11.61 -16.32
C PHE A 41 -3.93 -10.78 -16.29
N PRO A 42 -3.21 -10.57 -17.41
CA PRO A 42 -1.97 -9.78 -17.38
C PRO A 42 -2.21 -8.31 -17.03
N LEU A 43 -3.33 -7.71 -17.45
CA LEU A 43 -3.65 -6.32 -17.12
C LEU A 43 -3.97 -6.15 -15.63
N VAL A 44 -4.66 -7.12 -15.03
CA VAL A 44 -4.94 -7.11 -13.58
C VAL A 44 -3.66 -7.20 -12.77
N VAL A 45 -2.75 -8.10 -13.16
CA VAL A 45 -1.43 -8.24 -12.49
C VAL A 45 -0.65 -6.92 -12.57
N ILE A 46 -0.59 -6.29 -13.76
CA ILE A 46 0.09 -5.01 -13.93
C ILE A 46 -0.59 -3.91 -13.10
N ALA A 47 -1.92 -3.85 -13.08
CA ALA A 47 -2.67 -2.84 -12.33
C ALA A 47 -2.43 -2.96 -10.82
N VAL A 48 -2.48 -4.17 -10.27
CA VAL A 48 -2.21 -4.44 -8.85
C VAL A 48 -0.75 -4.14 -8.50
N ALA A 49 0.21 -4.55 -9.34
CA ALA A 49 1.63 -4.27 -9.11
C ALA A 49 1.93 -2.77 -9.10
N LEU A 50 1.38 -2.03 -10.07
CA LEU A 50 1.51 -0.57 -10.13
C LEU A 50 0.79 0.11 -8.97
N GLY A 51 -0.41 -0.34 -8.61
CA GLY A 51 -1.17 0.19 -7.48
C GLY A 51 -0.43 0.03 -6.16
N GLY A 52 0.18 -1.14 -5.93
CA GLY A 52 1.02 -1.40 -4.75
C GLY A 52 2.26 -0.51 -4.72
N MET A 53 3.00 -0.40 -5.83
CA MET A 53 4.19 0.48 -5.90
C MET A 53 3.85 1.95 -5.64
N ILE A 54 2.77 2.45 -6.24
CA ILE A 54 2.31 3.84 -6.04
C ILE A 54 1.83 4.01 -4.60
N GLY A 55 1.13 3.02 -4.05
CA GLY A 55 0.66 3.05 -2.68
C GLY A 55 1.78 3.10 -1.66
N ASP A 56 2.83 2.31 -1.85
CA ASP A 56 4.03 2.31 -1.00
C ASP A 56 4.75 3.68 -1.06
N GLN A 57 4.86 4.27 -2.26
CA GLN A 57 5.41 5.61 -2.43
C GLN A 57 4.55 6.70 -1.78
N LEU A 58 3.22 6.61 -1.85
CA LEU A 58 2.31 7.53 -1.17
C LEU A 58 2.38 7.37 0.34
N LEU A 59 2.40 6.14 0.86
CA LEU A 59 2.58 5.83 2.28
C LEU A 59 3.91 6.37 2.79
N TYR A 60 4.99 6.23 2.03
CA TYR A 60 6.29 6.83 2.36
C TYR A 60 6.22 8.36 2.37
N LEU A 61 5.56 8.98 1.39
CA LEU A 61 5.45 10.44 1.32
C LEU A 61 4.60 11.01 2.46
N VAL A 62 3.48 10.35 2.78
CA VAL A 62 2.61 10.68 3.92
C VAL A 62 3.35 10.46 5.23
N GLY A 63 3.98 9.30 5.40
CA GLY A 63 4.79 8.98 6.56
C GLY A 63 5.96 9.95 6.77
N ARG A 64 6.58 10.45 5.69
CA ARG A 64 7.60 11.49 5.75
C ARG A 64 7.02 12.84 6.17
N ARG A 65 5.88 13.26 5.58
CA ARG A 65 5.22 14.53 5.90
C ARG A 65 4.71 14.61 7.34
N PHE A 66 4.20 13.49 7.87
CA PHE A 66 3.73 13.37 9.26
C PHE A 66 4.84 12.94 10.25
N GLY A 67 5.90 12.29 9.76
CA GLY A 67 7.07 11.87 10.53
C GLY A 67 7.98 13.04 10.92
N ASP A 68 8.11 14.05 10.06
CA ASP A 68 8.76 15.32 10.43
C ASP A 68 8.05 16.00 11.62
N ALA A 69 6.74 15.77 11.81
CA ALA A 69 6.00 16.25 12.98
C ALA A 69 6.18 15.37 14.23
N SER A 70 6.69 14.14 14.08
CA SER A 70 6.81 13.15 15.17
C SER A 70 8.25 12.88 15.60
N CYS A 71 9.24 13.55 14.99
CA CYS A 71 10.59 13.66 15.54
C CYS A 71 10.63 14.60 16.76
N ALA A 72 9.76 14.37 17.74
CA ALA A 72 10.21 14.37 19.13
C ALA A 72 11.06 13.10 19.31
N VAL A 73 12.29 13.15 18.78
CA VAL A 73 13.36 12.21 19.11
C VAL A 73 13.41 12.14 20.63
N SER A 74 12.87 11.08 21.22
CA SER A 74 13.07 10.81 22.64
C SER A 74 14.58 10.62 22.80
N PRO A 75 15.28 11.54 23.48
CA PRO A 75 16.71 11.43 23.61
C PRO A 75 16.98 10.16 24.41
N VAL A 76 17.83 9.29 23.85
CA VAL A 76 18.36 8.10 24.50
C VAL A 76 18.83 8.49 25.91
N ARG A 77 18.00 8.17 26.92
CA ARG A 77 18.29 8.44 28.33
C ARG A 77 19.43 7.50 28.73
N LYS A 78 20.66 8.02 28.73
CA LYS A 78 21.84 7.28 29.22
C LYS A 78 21.55 6.76 30.62
N ARG A 79 21.66 5.45 30.77
CA ARG A 79 21.51 4.73 32.04
C ARG A 79 22.74 5.03 32.90
N GLY A 80 22.69 6.14 33.64
CA GLY A 80 23.60 6.39 34.74
C GLY A 80 23.14 5.59 35.96
N SER A 81 23.80 4.46 36.23
CA SER A 81 23.79 3.85 37.57
C SER A 81 24.90 2.80 37.67
N VAL A 82 26.10 3.25 38.04
CA VAL A 82 27.02 2.46 38.87
C VAL A 82 27.64 3.44 39.87
N LYS A 83 26.90 3.75 40.94
CA LYS A 83 27.52 4.21 42.19
C LYS A 83 28.19 3.00 42.80
N ARG A 84 29.51 2.98 42.73
CA ARG A 84 30.37 2.00 43.39
C ARG A 84 30.40 2.39 44.88
N SER A 85 29.75 1.58 45.71
CA SER A 85 29.89 1.63 47.17
C SER A 85 31.29 1.15 47.54
N VAL A 86 32.06 1.99 48.21
CA VAL A 86 33.11 1.63 49.16
C VAL A 86 33.04 2.63 50.30
#